data_AF-A0A948QLB0-F1
#
_entry.id   AF-A0A948QLB0-F1
#
_cell.length_a   1.000
_cell.length_b   1.000
_cell.length_c   1.000
_cell.angle_alpha   90.00
_cell.angle_beta   90.00
_cell.angle_gamma   90.00
#
_symmetry.space_group_name_H-M   'P 1'
#
loop_
_entity.id
_entity.type
_entity.pdbx_description
1 polymer ?
#
loop_
_entity_poly.entity_id
_entity_poly.type
_entity_poly.pdbx_seq_one_letter_code
_entity_poly.pdbx_strand_id
1 'polypeptide(L)'
;MSDWMLVYDAYEPEQEGLREALCTLGNGYFASRGAATDSPADDVHYPGTYLAGGYNRLTTEIAGHKVENEDLVNLPNWLPLTFKIDDGEWFRLDDVEILSYRQALDLKAGLMHRDLRFRDS
;
A
#
# COMPACT_ATOMS: atom_id res chain seq x y z
N MET A 1 20.05 -4.95 15.25
CA MET A 1 19.02 -4.97 14.20
C MET A 1 19.53 -5.91 13.11
N SER A 2 18.67 -6.73 12.51
CA SER A 2 19.06 -7.55 11.36
C SER A 2 19.35 -6.59 10.19
N ASP A 3 20.50 -6.71 9.55
CA ASP A 3 20.94 -5.87 8.41
C ASP A 3 20.00 -5.95 7.18
N TRP A 4 18.94 -6.77 7.25
CA TRP A 4 17.98 -7.05 6.18
C TRP A 4 16.54 -6.60 6.50
N MET A 5 16.32 -5.86 7.59
CA MET A 5 14.97 -5.44 7.99
C MET A 5 14.81 -3.93 7.82
N LEU A 6 13.81 -3.51 7.04
CA LEU A 6 13.28 -2.15 7.07
C LEU A 6 12.04 -2.15 7.96
N VAL A 7 12.07 -1.41 9.07
CA VAL A 7 11.07 -1.49 10.14
C VAL A 7 10.48 -0.12 10.46
N TYR A 8 9.17 -0.07 10.65
CA TYR A 8 8.41 1.05 11.16
C TYR A 8 7.58 0.58 12.37
N ASP A 9 7.74 1.24 13.53
CA ASP A 9 7.12 0.83 14.80
C ASP A 9 5.91 1.71 15.21
N ALA A 10 5.43 2.56 14.31
CA ALA A 10 4.26 3.42 14.53
C ALA A 10 3.51 3.64 13.22
N TYR A 11 2.20 3.85 13.30
CA TYR A 11 1.39 4.33 12.19
C TYR A 11 1.48 5.87 12.13
N GLU A 12 1.85 6.40 10.97
CA GLU A 12 1.97 7.85 10.73
C GLU A 12 1.37 8.12 9.34
N PRO A 13 0.11 8.59 9.24
CA PRO A 13 -0.60 8.75 7.97
C PRO A 13 0.22 9.54 6.93
N GLU A 14 0.91 10.59 7.34
CA GLU A 14 1.70 11.44 6.45
C GLU A 14 2.91 10.71 5.82
N GLN A 15 3.31 9.57 6.38
CA GLN A 15 4.41 8.75 5.88
C GLN A 15 3.94 7.55 5.04
N GLU A 16 2.65 7.22 5.02
CA GLU A 16 2.17 5.97 4.41
C GLU A 16 2.49 5.91 2.91
N GLY A 17 2.29 7.00 2.16
CA GLY A 17 2.64 7.03 0.73
C GLY A 17 4.13 6.73 0.44
N LEU A 18 5.05 7.15 1.33
CA LEU A 18 6.47 6.81 1.28
C LEU A 18 6.70 5.33 1.62
N ARG A 19 6.09 4.86 2.71
CA ARG A 19 6.26 3.48 3.20
C ARG A 19 5.72 2.48 2.19
N GLU A 20 4.57 2.75 1.59
CA GLU A 20 4.00 1.96 0.50
C GLU A 20 4.94 1.84 -0.70
N ALA A 21 5.70 2.90 -1.02
CA ALA A 21 6.69 2.86 -2.07
C ALA A 21 7.90 2.00 -1.67
N LEU A 22 8.47 2.24 -0.48
CA LEU A 22 9.65 1.54 0.02
C LEU A 22 9.40 0.05 0.32
N CYS A 23 8.16 -0.30 0.71
CA CYS A 23 7.73 -1.65 1.05
C CYS A 23 7.08 -2.39 -0.13
N THR A 24 7.27 -1.92 -1.36
CA THR A 24 6.80 -2.62 -2.57
C THR A 24 7.44 -4.00 -2.67
N LEU A 25 6.62 -5.03 -2.90
CA LEU A 25 7.07 -6.38 -3.23
C LEU A 25 6.86 -6.66 -4.72
N GLY A 26 7.78 -7.41 -5.32
CA GLY A 26 7.67 -7.81 -6.72
C GLY A 26 8.56 -9.01 -7.05
N ASN A 27 8.22 -9.70 -8.12
CA ASN A 27 8.90 -10.94 -8.55
C ASN A 27 9.40 -10.88 -10.01
N GLY A 28 9.44 -9.68 -10.59
CA GLY A 28 9.81 -9.46 -11.99
C GLY A 28 8.66 -9.66 -12.98
N TYR A 29 7.58 -10.36 -12.60
CA TYR A 29 6.36 -10.48 -13.42
C TYR A 29 5.34 -9.40 -13.03
N PHE A 30 5.11 -9.21 -11.74
CA PHE A 30 4.28 -8.13 -11.21
C PHE A 30 4.86 -7.57 -9.91
N ALA A 31 4.36 -6.41 -9.50
CA ALA A 31 4.68 -5.78 -8.23
C ALA A 31 3.43 -5.18 -7.59
N SER A 32 3.38 -5.19 -6.26
CA SER A 32 2.37 -4.50 -5.48
C SER A 32 3.04 -3.61 -4.45
N ARG A 33 2.58 -2.34 -4.38
CA ARG A 33 2.98 -1.40 -3.32
C ARG A 33 2.68 -2.02 -1.96
N GLY A 34 3.46 -1.65 -0.95
CA GLY A 34 3.31 -2.14 0.43
C GLY A 34 2.11 -1.53 1.17
N ALA A 35 1.00 -1.29 0.48
CA ALA A 35 -0.22 -0.71 1.02
C ALA A 35 -0.89 -1.64 2.03
N ALA A 36 -1.49 -1.03 3.04
CA ALA A 36 -2.32 -1.71 4.03
C ALA A 36 -3.47 -2.46 3.34
N THR A 37 -3.66 -3.74 3.67
CA THR A 37 -4.71 -4.59 3.07
C THR A 37 -6.11 -4.10 3.38
N ASP A 38 -6.28 -3.40 4.50
CA ASP A 38 -7.52 -2.84 5.02
C ASP A 38 -7.77 -1.39 4.56
N SER A 39 -6.81 -0.75 3.89
CA SER A 39 -6.94 0.64 3.44
C SER A 39 -7.41 0.72 1.98
N PRO A 40 -8.50 1.46 1.68
CA PRO A 40 -8.85 1.80 0.31
C PRO A 40 -7.87 2.83 -0.26
N ALA A 41 -7.98 3.13 -1.56
CA ALA A 41 -7.31 4.30 -2.12
C ALA A 41 -8.00 5.58 -1.63
N ASP A 42 -7.22 6.50 -1.06
CA ASP A 42 -7.67 7.79 -0.54
C ASP A 42 -6.51 8.81 -0.58
N ASP A 43 -6.60 9.89 0.21
CA ASP A 43 -5.57 10.94 0.25
C ASP A 43 -4.28 10.49 0.96
N VAL A 44 -4.33 9.40 1.73
CA VAL A 44 -3.21 8.84 2.51
C VAL A 44 -2.60 7.63 1.80
N HIS A 45 -3.46 6.75 1.30
CA HIS A 45 -3.12 5.44 0.77
C HIS A 45 -3.28 5.37 -0.74
N TYR A 46 -2.27 4.81 -1.40
CA TYR A 46 -2.29 4.56 -2.84
C TYR A 46 -1.94 3.10 -3.13
N PRO A 47 -2.89 2.15 -2.94
CA PRO A 47 -2.68 0.76 -3.32
C PRO A 47 -2.44 0.67 -4.84
N GLY A 48 -1.28 0.12 -5.20
CA GLY A 48 -0.86 0.00 -6.59
C GLY A 48 -0.41 -1.42 -6.90
N THR A 49 -0.95 -2.03 -7.95
CA THR A 49 -0.46 -3.31 -8.50
C THR A 49 -0.17 -3.15 -9.97
N TYR A 50 1.02 -3.58 -10.40
CA TYR A 50 1.51 -3.37 -11.77
C TYR A 50 2.02 -4.67 -12.34
N LEU A 51 1.63 -4.96 -13.59
CA LEU A 51 2.12 -6.09 -14.37
C LEU A 51 3.22 -5.60 -15.32
N ALA A 52 4.31 -6.35 -15.43
CA ALA A 52 5.32 -6.09 -16.47
C ALA A 52 4.68 -6.25 -17.85
N GLY A 53 4.71 -5.19 -18.67
CA GLY A 53 3.99 -5.16 -19.96
C GLY A 53 2.54 -4.65 -19.87
N GLY A 54 2.03 -4.36 -18.67
CA GLY A 54 0.69 -3.81 -18.44
C GLY A 54 0.62 -2.30 -18.67
N TYR A 55 0.81 -1.89 -19.92
CA TYR A 55 0.82 -0.48 -20.32
C TYR A 55 -0.52 -0.04 -20.92
N ASN A 56 -0.82 1.25 -20.82
CA ASN A 56 -1.90 1.90 -21.57
C ASN A 56 -1.41 3.21 -22.17
N ARG A 57 -1.85 3.47 -23.40
CA ARG A 57 -1.44 4.65 -24.16
C ARG A 57 -2.57 5.65 -24.19
N LEU A 58 -2.34 6.83 -23.63
CA LEU A 58 -3.31 7.92 -23.58
C LEU A 58 -2.69 9.20 -24.10
N THR A 59 -3.51 10.02 -24.76
CA THR A 59 -3.11 11.36 -25.20
C THR A 59 -3.72 12.39 -24.25
N THR A 60 -2.87 13.24 -23.69
CA THR A 60 -3.26 14.37 -22.83
C THR A 60 -2.95 15.68 -23.54
N GLU A 61 -3.82 16.66 -23.43
CA GLU A 61 -3.55 18.01 -23.92
C GLU A 61 -2.87 18.83 -22.81
N ILE A 62 -1.63 19.27 -23.06
CA ILE A 62 -0.82 20.06 -22.13
C ILE A 62 -0.43 21.35 -22.84
N ALA A 63 -0.89 22.49 -22.32
CA ALA A 63 -0.62 23.82 -22.91
C ALA A 63 -0.94 23.91 -24.42
N GLY A 64 -2.03 23.27 -24.87
CA GLY A 64 -2.45 23.25 -26.29
C GLY A 64 -1.68 22.25 -27.16
N HIS A 65 -0.77 21.46 -26.59
CA HIS A 65 -0.06 20.39 -27.28
C HIS A 65 -0.62 19.02 -26.89
N LYS A 66 -0.84 18.15 -27.87
CA LYS A 66 -1.18 16.75 -27.62
C LYS A 66 0.10 15.97 -27.29
N VAL A 67 0.18 15.45 -26.07
CA VAL A 67 1.27 14.61 -25.57
C VAL A 67 0.74 13.20 -25.39
N GLU A 68 1.37 12.23 -26.02
CA GLU A 68 1.03 10.81 -25.87
C GLU A 68 1.97 10.17 -24.85
N ASN A 69 1.40 9.58 -23.80
CA ASN A 69 2.13 8.86 -22.78
C ASN A 69 1.74 7.38 -22.82
N GLU A 70 2.73 6.51 -22.64
CA GLU A 70 2.55 5.07 -22.44
C GLU A 70 3.01 4.74 -21.03
N ASP A 71 2.05 4.55 -20.14
CA ASP A 71 2.30 4.41 -18.71
C ASP A 71 1.88 3.04 -18.20
N LEU A 72 2.56 2.55 -17.16
CA LEU A 72 2.13 1.37 -16.43
C LEU A 72 0.76 1.64 -15.80
N VAL A 73 -0.18 0.74 -16.03
CA VAL A 73 -1.52 0.85 -15.47
C VAL A 73 -1.55 0.25 -14.08
N ASN A 74 -2.16 0.96 -13.14
CA ASN A 74 -2.55 0.37 -11.87
C ASN A 74 -3.68 -0.64 -12.11
N LEU A 75 -3.37 -1.92 -11.97
CA LEU A 75 -4.31 -3.04 -12.09
C LEU A 75 -5.23 -3.14 -10.86
N PRO A 76 -6.33 -3.92 -10.94
CA PRO A 76 -7.20 -4.15 -9.80
C PRO A 76 -6.42 -4.59 -8.55
N ASN A 77 -6.68 -3.89 -7.43
CA ASN A 77 -6.04 -4.19 -6.16
C ASN A 77 -6.53 -5.55 -5.63
N TRP A 78 -5.60 -6.49 -5.44
CA TRP A 78 -5.86 -7.86 -4.99
C TRP A 78 -5.61 -8.05 -3.48
N LEU A 79 -5.09 -7.04 -2.80
CA LEU A 79 -4.81 -7.03 -1.36
C LEU A 79 -6.02 -6.83 -0.42
N PRO A 80 -7.20 -6.32 -0.83
CA PRO A 80 -8.25 -5.94 0.11
C PRO A 80 -8.67 -7.06 1.08
N LEU A 81 -8.49 -6.79 2.37
CA LEU A 81 -9.01 -7.59 3.47
C LEU A 81 -9.44 -6.63 4.58
N THR A 82 -10.75 -6.54 4.79
CA THR A 82 -11.36 -5.74 5.86
C THR A 82 -12.22 -6.64 6.74
N PHE A 83 -12.59 -6.14 7.91
CA PHE A 83 -13.41 -6.83 8.89
C PHE A 83 -14.18 -5.81 9.73
N LYS A 84 -15.14 -6.30 10.51
CA LYS A 84 -15.80 -5.53 11.57
C LYS A 84 -15.99 -6.44 12.78
N ILE A 85 -16.14 -5.86 13.96
CA ILE A 85 -16.39 -6.60 15.20
C ILE A 85 -17.90 -6.51 15.49
N ASP A 86 -18.55 -7.67 15.58
CA ASP A 86 -20.01 -7.81 15.73
C ASP A 86 -20.79 -6.94 14.72
N ASP A 87 -21.68 -6.09 15.23
CA ASP A 87 -22.50 -5.16 14.46
C ASP A 87 -21.91 -3.74 14.38
N GLY A 88 -20.62 -3.58 14.74
CA GLY A 88 -19.91 -2.30 14.68
C GLY A 88 -19.57 -1.83 13.26
N GLU A 89 -18.84 -0.71 13.21
CA GLU A 89 -18.33 -0.13 11.96
C GLU A 89 -17.23 -0.99 11.34
N TRP A 90 -17.01 -0.80 10.03
CA TRP A 90 -15.87 -1.42 9.34
C TRP A 90 -14.56 -0.93 9.92
N PHE A 91 -13.62 -1.86 10.10
CA PHE A 91 -12.31 -1.56 10.63
C PHE A 91 -11.59 -0.53 9.77
N ARG A 92 -11.16 0.55 10.42
CA ARG A 92 -10.27 1.56 9.88
C ARG A 92 -9.23 1.87 10.94
N LEU A 93 -7.96 1.90 10.53
CA LEU A 93 -6.85 2.14 11.44
C LEU A 93 -6.93 3.53 12.11
N ASP A 94 -7.50 4.52 11.41
CA ASP A 94 -7.70 5.89 11.92
C ASP A 94 -8.78 6.00 13.01
N ASP A 95 -9.68 5.01 13.10
CA ASP A 95 -10.88 5.06 13.95
C ASP A 95 -10.73 4.23 15.24
N VAL A 96 -9.54 3.66 15.51
CA VAL A 96 -9.27 2.78 16.66
C VAL A 96 -8.12 3.27 17.53
N GLU A 97 -8.11 2.86 18.80
CA GLU A 97 -6.94 3.07 19.66
C GLU A 97 -5.86 2.04 19.33
N ILE A 98 -4.78 2.47 18.71
CA ILE A 98 -3.61 1.62 18.40
C ILE A 98 -2.80 1.37 19.68
N LEU A 99 -2.75 0.12 20.13
CA LEU A 99 -1.98 -0.31 21.29
C LEU A 99 -0.54 -0.67 20.94
N SER A 100 -0.32 -1.21 19.74
CA SER A 100 1.02 -1.44 19.17
C SER A 100 0.93 -1.60 17.66
N TYR A 101 1.89 -1.04 16.94
CA TYR A 101 2.02 -1.17 15.49
C TYR A 101 3.45 -1.59 15.15
N ARG A 102 3.60 -2.51 14.20
CA ARG A 102 4.88 -2.81 13.58
C ARG A 102 4.68 -3.23 12.15
N GLN A 103 5.43 -2.60 11.25
CA GLN A 103 5.49 -2.94 9.84
C GLN A 103 6.95 -3.24 9.50
N ALA A 104 7.23 -4.38 8.89
CA ALA A 104 8.59 -4.82 8.65
C ALA A 104 8.74 -5.53 7.30
N LEU A 105 9.58 -4.97 6.43
CA LEU A 105 10.02 -5.63 5.20
C LEU A 105 11.29 -6.44 5.49
N ASP A 106 11.21 -7.76 5.37
CA ASP A 106 12.35 -8.66 5.31
C ASP A 106 12.88 -8.68 3.87
N LEU A 107 13.97 -7.95 3.64
CA LEU A 107 14.62 -7.81 2.34
C LEU A 107 15.26 -9.12 1.86
N LYS A 108 15.64 -10.01 2.80
CA LYS A 108 16.29 -11.28 2.47
C LYS A 108 15.27 -12.32 2.03
N ALA A 109 14.12 -12.35 2.69
CA ALA A 109 13.04 -13.28 2.38
C ALA A 109 12.07 -12.74 1.31
N GLY A 110 12.06 -11.43 1.06
CA GLY A 110 11.04 -10.78 0.22
C GLY A 110 9.66 -10.83 0.85
N LEU A 111 9.58 -10.69 2.17
CA LEU A 111 8.35 -10.82 2.95
C LEU A 111 8.00 -9.51 3.64
N MET A 112 6.72 -9.17 3.59
CA MET A 112 6.15 -8.04 4.29
C MET A 112 5.36 -8.52 5.50
N HIS A 113 5.75 -8.06 6.68
CA HIS A 113 5.10 -8.34 7.95
C HIS A 113 4.39 -7.10 8.47
N ARG A 114 3.17 -7.28 9.00
CA ARG A 114 2.47 -6.24 9.73
C ARG A 114 1.83 -6.84 10.98
N ASP A 115 2.24 -6.37 12.13
CA ASP A 115 1.71 -6.73 13.44
C ASP A 115 0.96 -5.52 14.00
N LEU A 116 -0.33 -5.70 14.29
CA LEU A 116 -1.18 -4.64 14.81
C LEU A 116 -1.94 -5.16 16.03
N ARG A 117 -1.93 -4.37 17.10
CA ARG A 117 -2.85 -4.52 18.22
C ARG A 117 -3.59 -3.20 18.40
N PHE A 118 -4.89 -3.29 18.49
CA PHE A 118 -5.78 -2.15 18.73
C PHE A 118 -6.80 -2.53 19.79
N ARG A 119 -7.45 -1.52 20.37
CA ARG A 119 -8.62 -1.69 21.23
C ARG A 119 -9.87 -1.35 20.42
N ASP A 120 -10.88 -2.21 20.51
CA ASP A 120 -12.21 -1.94 19.98
C ASP A 120 -12.94 -0.89 20.82
N SER A 121 -13.96 -0.26 20.25
CA SER A 121 -14.75 0.79 20.89
C SER A 121 -15.57 0.30 22.07
#